data_AF-S7U0R5-F1
#
_entry.id   AF-S7U0R5-F1
#
_cell.length_a   1.000
_cell.length_b   1.000
_cell.length_c   1.000
_cell.angle_alpha   90.00
_cell.angle_beta   90.00
_cell.angle_gamma   90.00
#
_symmetry.space_group_name_H-M   'P 1'
#
loop_
_entity.id
_entity.type
_entity.pdbx_description
1 polymer ?
#
loop_
_entity_poly.entity_id
_entity_poly.type
_entity_poly.pdbx_seq_one_letter_code
_entity_poly.pdbx_strand_id
1 'polypeptide(L)'
;MKHLNIHLSGIVIIVGNYGSGKTEVAVNLAVNQRQSGRHVRIGDLDLVNPYFRTREAKTALNDLGIDVVLPPSEYFHADLPILTPAIAGMIQAPGQLVILDAGGDDAGATVLAALADPLRGKNIRMLQVVNPFRPFTHTLEGCLKIKKEIEIASKLNVNGIIGNANLIDDTVVQDIYDGYDFVNTYATESRLPLEFITARESLIPELDLSRFSCPVLPILRQLVPPWKTAATIGSGRLKI
;
A
#
# COMPACT_ATOMS: atom_id res chain seq x y z
N MET A 1 18.78 7.62 -9.73
CA MET A 1 17.49 8.35 -9.75
C MET A 1 16.34 7.63 -10.47
N LYS A 2 16.53 6.98 -11.63
CA LYS A 2 15.41 6.28 -12.34
C LYS A 2 14.67 5.22 -11.48
N HIS A 3 15.39 4.49 -10.63
CA HIS A 3 14.83 3.43 -9.78
C HIS A 3 14.11 3.92 -8.51
N LEU A 4 13.83 5.22 -8.35
CA LEU A 4 13.05 5.75 -7.21
C LEU A 4 11.77 6.47 -7.67
N ASN A 5 11.58 6.62 -8.98
CA ASN A 5 10.46 7.36 -9.54
C ASN A 5 9.26 6.43 -9.76
N ILE A 6 8.33 6.49 -8.82
CA ILE A 6 7.02 5.85 -8.94
C ILE A 6 6.05 6.88 -9.51
N HIS A 7 5.30 6.52 -10.54
CA HIS A 7 4.34 7.42 -11.18
C HIS A 7 2.94 6.81 -11.19
N LEU A 8 2.13 7.15 -10.19
CA LEU A 8 0.74 6.70 -10.08
C LEU A 8 -0.23 7.87 -10.10
N SER A 9 -1.33 7.77 -10.84
CA SER A 9 -2.32 8.84 -10.98
C SER A 9 -3.74 8.31 -10.83
N GLY A 10 -4.68 9.19 -10.49
CA GLY A 10 -6.08 8.81 -10.37
C GLY A 10 -6.33 8.08 -9.07
N ILE A 11 -6.98 6.91 -9.13
CA ILE A 11 -7.34 6.13 -7.95
C ILE A 11 -6.47 4.88 -7.88
N VAL A 12 -5.70 4.78 -6.80
CA VAL A 12 -4.89 3.61 -6.46
C VAL A 12 -5.51 2.94 -5.25
N ILE A 13 -5.79 1.65 -5.35
CA ILE A 13 -6.31 0.83 -4.25
C ILE A 13 -5.20 -0.15 -3.86
N ILE A 14 -4.78 -0.10 -2.60
CA ILE A 14 -3.77 -0.99 -2.05
C ILE A 14 -4.48 -2.16 -1.37
N VAL A 15 -4.17 -3.37 -1.80
CA VAL A 15 -4.74 -4.63 -1.28
C VAL A 15 -3.66 -5.67 -1.03
N GLY A 16 -4.02 -6.83 -0.49
CA GLY A 16 -3.08 -7.92 -0.18
C GLY A 16 -3.33 -8.54 1.19
N ASN A 17 -2.75 -9.71 1.42
CA ASN A 17 -3.01 -10.52 2.61
C ASN A 17 -2.70 -9.79 3.95
N TYR A 18 -3.27 -10.26 5.05
CA TYR A 18 -2.93 -9.78 6.39
C TYR A 18 -1.41 -9.86 6.64
N GLY A 19 -0.87 -8.83 7.28
CA GLY A 19 0.56 -8.74 7.60
C GLY A 19 1.49 -8.47 6.41
N SER A 20 0.98 -8.32 5.17
CA SER A 20 1.83 -8.01 4.00
C SER A 20 2.42 -6.59 4.01
N GLY A 21 1.97 -5.72 4.92
CA GLY A 21 2.48 -4.35 5.09
C GLY A 21 1.77 -3.26 4.27
N LYS A 22 0.58 -3.55 3.75
CA LYS A 22 -0.25 -2.62 2.95
C LYS A 22 -0.29 -1.17 3.46
N THR A 23 -0.73 -0.98 4.70
CA THR A 23 -0.91 0.35 5.29
C THR A 23 0.42 1.11 5.34
N GLU A 24 1.51 0.45 5.72
CA GLU A 24 2.85 1.09 5.74
C GLU A 24 3.30 1.48 4.32
N VAL A 25 3.05 0.61 3.33
CA VAL A 25 3.30 0.89 1.91
C VAL A 25 2.44 2.06 1.42
N ALA A 26 1.15 2.10 1.76
CA ALA A 26 0.23 3.16 1.36
C ALA A 26 0.64 4.52 1.92
N VAL A 27 1.02 4.57 3.20
CA VAL A 27 1.53 5.77 3.89
C VAL A 27 2.81 6.27 3.23
N ASN A 28 3.81 5.41 3.03
CA ASN A 28 5.09 5.82 2.43
C ASN A 28 4.94 6.20 0.96
N LEU A 29 4.04 5.53 0.22
CA LEU A 29 3.70 5.90 -1.16
C LEU A 29 3.07 7.29 -1.20
N ALA A 30 2.16 7.61 -0.29
CA ALA A 30 1.55 8.93 -0.21
C ALA A 30 2.60 10.02 0.02
N VAL A 31 3.54 9.80 0.93
CA VAL A 31 4.66 10.71 1.20
C VAL A 31 5.55 10.88 -0.04
N ASN A 32 5.95 9.79 -0.69
CA ASN A 32 6.77 9.81 -1.90
C ASN A 32 6.09 10.61 -3.04
N GLN A 33 4.80 10.37 -3.27
CA GLN A 33 4.04 11.09 -4.30
C GLN A 33 3.83 12.57 -3.93
N ARG A 34 3.67 12.89 -2.64
CA ARG A 34 3.59 14.28 -2.18
C ARG A 34 4.90 15.03 -2.39
N GLN A 35 6.03 14.40 -2.08
CA GLN A 35 7.37 14.96 -2.27
C GLN A 35 7.73 15.19 -3.75
N SER A 36 7.14 14.42 -4.67
CA SER A 36 7.24 14.69 -6.12
C SER A 36 6.31 15.82 -6.60
N GLY A 37 5.73 16.60 -5.68
CA GLY A 37 4.94 17.79 -5.99
C GLY A 37 3.46 17.53 -6.26
N ARG A 38 2.97 16.31 -6.02
CA ARG A 38 1.58 15.95 -6.31
C ARG A 38 0.65 16.33 -5.16
N HIS A 39 -0.61 16.58 -5.50
CA HIS A 39 -1.69 16.63 -4.53
C HIS A 39 -2.17 15.21 -4.26
N VAL A 40 -1.94 14.73 -3.03
CA VAL A 40 -2.22 13.35 -2.63
C VAL A 40 -3.26 13.35 -1.53
N ARG A 41 -4.20 12.42 -1.64
CA ARG A 41 -5.16 12.11 -0.58
C ARG A 41 -5.15 10.63 -0.30
N ILE A 42 -5.32 10.25 0.96
CA ILE A 42 -5.34 8.85 1.40
C ILE A 42 -6.59 8.57 2.21
N GLY A 43 -7.27 7.47 1.88
CA GLY A 43 -8.46 6.98 2.56
C GLY A 43 -8.18 5.65 3.27
N ASP A 44 -8.57 5.57 4.54
CA ASP A 44 -8.49 4.34 5.34
C ASP A 44 -9.81 3.56 5.20
N LEU A 45 -9.75 2.37 4.62
CA LEU A 45 -10.88 1.44 4.47
C LEU A 45 -10.69 0.17 5.31
N ASP A 46 -9.58 0.02 6.04
CA ASP A 46 -9.37 -1.12 6.92
C ASP A 46 -10.30 -0.99 8.13
N LEU A 47 -11.18 -1.97 8.30
CA LEU A 47 -12.13 -2.04 9.41
C LEU A 47 -11.72 -3.04 10.48
N VAL A 48 -10.72 -3.88 10.23
CA VAL A 48 -10.39 -5.02 11.10
C VAL A 48 -9.20 -4.74 12.00
N ASN A 49 -8.13 -4.08 11.53
CA ASN A 49 -6.90 -3.97 12.33
C ASN A 49 -6.97 -2.85 13.39
N PRO A 50 -7.08 -3.10 14.70
CA PRO A 50 -7.29 -2.01 15.66
C PRO A 50 -6.05 -1.14 15.92
N TYR A 51 -4.84 -1.57 15.55
CA TYR A 51 -3.59 -0.95 16.02
C TYR A 51 -2.71 -0.36 14.91
N PHE A 52 -2.68 -0.92 13.71
CA PHE A 52 -1.78 -0.46 12.64
C PHE A 52 -2.58 0.03 11.43
N ARG A 53 -3.19 1.20 11.59
CA ARG A 53 -3.98 1.86 10.53
C ARG A 53 -3.34 3.16 10.06
N THR A 54 -3.76 3.60 8.88
CA THR A 54 -3.38 4.90 8.32
C THR A 54 -3.65 6.06 9.31
N ARG A 55 -4.64 5.90 10.19
CA ARG A 55 -4.93 6.81 11.31
C ARG A 55 -3.71 7.18 12.16
N GLU A 56 -2.83 6.23 12.46
CA GLU A 56 -1.67 6.46 13.32
C GLU A 56 -0.69 7.46 12.68
N ALA A 57 -0.67 7.52 11.34
CA ALA A 57 0.14 8.46 10.58
C ALA A 57 -0.59 9.78 10.25
N LYS A 58 -1.83 9.99 10.70
CA LYS A 58 -2.68 11.12 10.29
C LYS A 58 -2.00 12.48 10.48
N THR A 59 -1.50 12.75 11.68
CA THR A 59 -0.87 14.04 12.01
C THR A 59 0.35 14.26 11.12
N ALA A 60 1.24 13.28 11.02
CA ALA A 60 2.45 13.37 10.23
C ALA A 60 2.16 13.52 8.72
N LEU A 61 1.10 12.90 8.20
CA LEU A 61 0.67 13.05 6.81
C LEU A 61 0.04 14.42 6.53
N ASN A 62 -0.83 14.89 7.41
CA ASN A 62 -1.46 16.21 7.29
C ASN A 62 -0.42 17.34 7.35
N ASP A 63 0.60 17.22 8.21
CA ASP A 63 1.70 18.19 8.31
C ASP A 63 2.51 18.29 7.01
N LEU A 64 2.49 17.24 6.18
CA LEU A 64 3.08 17.23 4.83
C LEU A 64 2.12 17.70 3.73
N GLY A 65 0.90 18.10 4.10
CA GLY A 65 -0.17 18.53 3.19
C GLY A 65 -0.78 17.38 2.40
N ILE A 66 -0.79 16.17 2.96
CA ILE A 66 -1.54 15.02 2.44
C ILE A 66 -2.89 14.99 3.15
N ASP A 67 -3.99 14.99 2.40
CA ASP A 67 -5.34 14.94 2.97
C ASP A 67 -5.68 13.51 3.39
N VAL A 68 -5.83 13.29 4.69
CA VAL A 68 -6.18 11.98 5.26
C VAL A 68 -7.67 11.94 5.58
N VAL A 69 -8.40 11.12 4.83
CA VAL A 69 -9.83 10.88 5.07
C VAL A 69 -10.01 9.58 5.83
N LEU A 70 -10.54 9.70 7.03
CA LEU A 70 -10.87 8.58 7.90
C LEU A 70 -12.39 8.49 8.05
N PRO A 71 -12.93 7.29 8.37
CA PRO A 71 -14.30 7.21 8.81
C PRO A 71 -14.52 8.02 10.10
N PRO A 72 -15.74 8.54 10.36
CA PRO A 72 -16.06 9.23 11.62
C PRO A 72 -15.75 8.36 12.83
N SER A 73 -15.35 8.98 13.93
CA SER A 73 -14.88 8.28 15.13
C SER A 73 -15.92 7.40 15.80
N GLU A 74 -17.19 7.75 15.64
CA GLU A 74 -18.34 7.00 16.15
C GLU A 74 -18.50 5.63 15.47
N TYR A 75 -17.91 5.46 14.28
CA TYR A 75 -17.96 4.23 13.49
C TYR A 75 -16.69 3.39 13.62
N PHE A 76 -15.73 3.78 14.47
CA PHE A 76 -14.49 3.01 14.67
C PHE A 76 -14.71 1.63 15.30
N HIS A 77 -15.86 1.41 15.95
CA HIS A 77 -16.24 0.15 16.59
C HIS A 77 -17.45 -0.52 15.93
N ALA A 78 -17.92 -0.01 14.78
CA ALA A 78 -19.07 -0.57 14.10
C ALA A 78 -18.65 -1.75 13.21
N ASP A 79 -19.33 -2.90 13.38
CA ASP A 79 -19.10 -4.13 12.59
C ASP A 79 -19.59 -4.03 11.12
N LEU A 80 -20.08 -2.86 10.70
CA LEU A 80 -20.63 -2.65 9.37
C LEU A 80 -19.57 -2.03 8.43
N PRO A 81 -19.56 -2.42 7.14
CA PRO A 81 -18.79 -1.74 6.11
C PRO A 81 -19.38 -0.35 5.85
N ILE A 82 -19.13 0.59 6.76
CA ILE A 82 -19.66 1.95 6.68
C ILE A 82 -18.81 2.71 5.67
N LEU A 83 -19.27 2.70 4.42
CA LEU A 83 -18.81 3.66 3.44
C LEU A 83 -19.27 5.04 3.85
N THR A 84 -18.31 5.93 4.10
CA THR A 84 -18.63 7.30 4.50
C THR A 84 -18.81 8.17 3.26
N PRO A 85 -19.70 9.18 3.30
CA PRO A 85 -19.82 10.17 2.23
C PRO A 85 -18.49 10.83 1.87
N ALA A 86 -17.57 10.94 2.83
CA ALA A 86 -16.23 11.48 2.63
C ALA A 86 -15.38 10.62 1.68
N ILE A 87 -15.35 9.30 1.86
CA ILE A 87 -14.65 8.38 0.95
C ILE A 87 -15.28 8.40 -0.45
N ALA A 88 -16.63 8.38 -0.52
CA ALA A 88 -17.32 8.45 -1.80
C ALA A 88 -17.03 9.78 -2.53
N GLY A 89 -17.03 10.91 -1.83
CA GLY A 89 -16.68 12.22 -2.38
C GLY A 89 -15.23 12.29 -2.86
N MET A 90 -14.30 11.70 -2.12
CA MET A 90 -12.89 11.60 -2.52
C MET A 90 -12.74 10.84 -3.85
N ILE A 91 -13.43 9.70 -4.00
CA ILE A 91 -13.45 8.91 -5.23
C ILE A 91 -14.12 9.66 -6.37
N GLN A 92 -15.20 10.41 -6.10
CA GLN A 92 -15.92 11.12 -7.15
C GLN A 92 -15.08 12.23 -7.79
N ALA A 93 -14.33 12.97 -6.99
CA ALA A 93 -13.45 14.04 -7.45
C ALA A 93 -12.00 13.76 -7.06
N PRO A 94 -11.29 12.80 -7.69
CA PRO A 94 -10.00 12.24 -7.22
C PRO A 94 -8.82 13.23 -7.25
N GLY A 95 -8.90 14.35 -7.96
CA GLY A 95 -7.76 15.27 -8.11
C GLY A 95 -6.60 14.59 -8.85
N GLN A 96 -5.38 14.70 -8.33
CA GLN A 96 -4.20 14.09 -8.97
C GLN A 96 -3.96 12.63 -8.56
N LEU A 97 -4.06 12.34 -7.25
CA LEU A 97 -3.89 11.00 -6.71
C LEU A 97 -4.72 10.78 -5.44
N VAL A 98 -5.47 9.68 -5.45
CA VAL A 98 -6.16 9.10 -4.31
C VAL A 98 -5.57 7.72 -4.06
N ILE A 99 -5.17 7.45 -2.82
CA ILE A 99 -4.73 6.13 -2.35
C ILE A 99 -5.80 5.62 -1.39
N LEU A 100 -6.37 4.46 -1.66
CA LEU A 100 -7.30 3.77 -0.77
C LEU A 100 -6.58 2.58 -0.14
N ASP A 101 -6.37 2.63 1.17
CA ASP A 101 -5.82 1.51 1.94
C ASP A 101 -6.96 0.55 2.28
N ALA A 102 -7.10 -0.50 1.47
CA ALA A 102 -8.10 -1.54 1.69
C ALA A 102 -7.48 -2.67 2.51
N GLY A 103 -8.09 -2.93 3.67
CA GLY A 103 -7.74 -4.04 4.55
C GLY A 103 -7.62 -5.37 3.80
N GLY A 104 -6.85 -6.30 4.37
CA GLY A 104 -6.34 -7.48 3.66
C GLY A 104 -7.11 -8.77 3.83
N ASP A 105 -8.26 -8.71 4.47
CA ASP A 105 -9.15 -9.81 4.77
C ASP A 105 -10.43 -9.73 3.94
N ASP A 106 -11.25 -10.76 4.06
CA ASP A 106 -12.58 -10.83 3.44
C ASP A 106 -13.41 -9.56 3.73
N ALA A 107 -13.22 -8.93 4.89
CA ALA A 107 -13.90 -7.70 5.28
C ALA A 107 -13.42 -6.48 4.46
N GLY A 108 -12.11 -6.27 4.32
CA GLY A 108 -11.55 -5.19 3.50
C GLY A 108 -11.93 -5.32 2.02
N ALA A 109 -11.93 -6.54 1.48
CA ALA A 109 -12.39 -6.78 0.12
C ALA A 109 -13.91 -6.57 -0.05
N THR A 110 -14.71 -6.87 0.99
CA THR A 110 -16.16 -6.59 0.99
C THR A 110 -16.45 -5.09 1.02
N VAL A 111 -15.66 -4.28 1.73
CA VAL A 111 -15.78 -2.81 1.71
C VAL A 111 -15.56 -2.27 0.29
N LEU A 112 -14.64 -2.85 -0.48
CA LEU A 112 -14.44 -2.47 -1.88
C LEU A 112 -15.65 -2.79 -2.75
N ALA A 113 -16.40 -3.86 -2.48
CA ALA A 113 -17.63 -4.13 -3.21
C ALA A 113 -18.70 -3.05 -2.98
N ALA A 114 -18.76 -2.47 -1.78
CA ALA A 114 -19.65 -1.34 -1.48
C ALA A 114 -19.25 -0.05 -2.24
N LEU A 115 -18.00 0.03 -2.70
CA LEU A 115 -17.47 1.13 -3.51
C LEU A 115 -17.70 0.96 -5.01
N ALA A 116 -18.38 -0.12 -5.46
CA ALA A 116 -18.56 -0.40 -6.88
C ALA A 116 -19.24 0.74 -7.66
N ASP A 117 -20.26 1.39 -7.08
CA ASP A 117 -20.95 2.51 -7.71
C ASP A 117 -20.08 3.77 -7.85
N PRO A 118 -19.46 4.31 -6.78
CA PRO A 118 -18.59 5.47 -6.92
C PRO A 118 -17.34 5.17 -7.77
N LEU A 119 -16.87 3.92 -7.84
CA LEU A 119 -15.74 3.51 -8.67
C LEU A 119 -16.11 3.26 -10.14
N ARG A 120 -17.41 3.13 -10.47
CA ARG A 120 -17.86 2.79 -11.82
C ARG A 120 -17.39 3.80 -12.86
N GLY A 121 -16.80 3.30 -13.95
CA GLY A 121 -16.33 4.11 -15.08
C GLY A 121 -15.05 4.90 -14.79
N LYS A 122 -14.41 4.72 -13.63
CA LYS A 122 -13.12 5.34 -13.31
C LYS A 122 -11.96 4.40 -13.68
N ASN A 123 -10.82 4.99 -14.04
CA ASN A 123 -9.58 4.23 -14.21
C ASN A 123 -8.98 3.96 -12.82
N ILE A 124 -8.91 2.69 -12.44
CA ILE A 124 -8.52 2.23 -11.10
C ILE A 124 -7.26 1.39 -11.23
N ARG A 125 -6.23 1.72 -10.44
CA ARG A 125 -5.07 0.86 -10.24
C ARG A 125 -5.27 0.08 -8.94
N MET A 126 -5.54 -1.22 -9.03
CA MET A 126 -5.67 -2.08 -7.87
C MET A 126 -4.39 -2.89 -7.72
N LEU A 127 -3.59 -2.54 -6.72
CA LEU A 127 -2.23 -3.02 -6.53
C LEU A 127 -2.15 -3.97 -5.34
N GLN A 128 -1.72 -5.21 -5.57
CA GLN A 128 -1.56 -6.21 -4.53
C GLN A 128 -0.16 -6.15 -3.93
N VAL A 129 -0.10 -5.89 -2.62
CA VAL A 129 1.12 -5.97 -1.82
C VAL A 129 1.40 -7.42 -1.45
N VAL A 130 2.51 -7.94 -1.93
CA VAL A 130 2.96 -9.31 -1.71
C VAL A 130 4.20 -9.31 -0.82
N ASN A 131 4.11 -10.04 0.29
CA ASN A 131 5.26 -10.32 1.14
C ASN A 131 5.52 -11.84 1.09
N PRO A 132 6.65 -12.30 0.51
CA PRO A 132 6.96 -13.72 0.40
C PRO A 132 7.19 -14.39 1.76
N PHE A 133 7.44 -13.62 2.82
CA PHE A 133 7.68 -14.13 4.17
C PHE A 133 6.40 -14.25 4.99
N ARG A 134 5.27 -14.57 4.36
CA ARG A 134 4.00 -14.84 5.05
C ARG A 134 3.46 -16.22 4.66
N PRO A 135 2.80 -16.94 5.59
CA PRO A 135 2.36 -18.32 5.37
C PRO A 135 1.48 -18.54 4.13
N PHE A 136 0.69 -17.55 3.70
CA PHE A 136 -0.21 -17.71 2.55
C PHE A 136 0.31 -17.10 1.24
N THR A 137 1.47 -16.43 1.28
CA THR A 137 2.06 -15.77 0.10
C THR A 137 3.52 -16.14 -0.12
N HIS A 138 4.00 -17.23 0.50
CA HIS A 138 5.35 -17.76 0.31
C HIS A 138 5.50 -18.64 -0.96
N THR A 139 4.40 -18.91 -1.66
CA THR A 139 4.38 -19.64 -2.94
C THR A 139 3.60 -18.86 -4.00
N LEU A 140 3.90 -19.14 -5.27
CA LEU A 140 3.20 -18.53 -6.41
C LEU A 140 1.71 -18.90 -6.42
N GLU A 141 1.40 -20.17 -6.14
CA GLU A 141 0.04 -20.66 -5.98
C GLU A 141 -0.72 -19.91 -4.88
N GLY A 142 -0.08 -19.71 -3.72
CA GLY A 142 -0.65 -18.94 -2.62
C GLY A 142 -0.96 -17.50 -3.03
N CYS A 143 -0.03 -16.83 -3.73
CA CYS A 143 -0.24 -15.48 -4.23
C CYS A 143 -1.40 -15.40 -5.24
N LEU A 144 -1.49 -16.35 -6.16
CA LEU A 144 -2.58 -16.45 -7.14
C LEU A 144 -3.94 -16.72 -6.47
N LYS A 145 -3.97 -17.58 -5.44
CA LYS A 145 -5.16 -17.87 -4.65
C LYS A 145 -5.67 -16.60 -3.94
N ILE A 146 -4.80 -15.93 -3.19
CA ILE A 146 -5.15 -14.69 -2.48
C ILE A 146 -5.62 -13.60 -3.47
N LYS A 147 -4.93 -13.46 -4.61
CA LYS A 147 -5.36 -12.54 -5.67
C LYS A 147 -6.79 -12.82 -6.10
N LYS A 148 -7.10 -14.09 -6.41
CA LYS A 148 -8.43 -14.51 -6.86
C LYS A 148 -9.51 -14.26 -5.80
N GLU A 149 -9.21 -14.53 -4.53
CA GLU A 149 -10.13 -14.27 -3.41
C GLU A 149 -10.46 -12.77 -3.30
N ILE A 150 -9.43 -11.91 -3.36
CA ILE A 150 -9.59 -10.45 -3.35
C ILE A 150 -10.45 -9.98 -4.53
N GLU A 151 -10.21 -10.50 -5.74
CA GLU A 151 -10.96 -10.10 -6.94
C GLU A 151 -12.43 -10.51 -6.87
N ILE A 152 -12.72 -11.72 -6.36
CA ILE A 152 -14.08 -12.21 -6.16
C ILE A 152 -14.82 -11.32 -5.15
N ALA A 153 -14.20 -11.07 -3.99
CA ALA A 153 -14.84 -10.32 -2.92
C ALA A 153 -15.05 -8.84 -3.27
N SER A 154 -14.06 -8.20 -3.91
CA SER A 154 -14.12 -6.78 -4.28
C SER A 154 -14.90 -6.49 -5.57
N LYS A 155 -15.08 -7.50 -6.44
CA LYS A 155 -15.58 -7.36 -7.82
C LYS A 155 -14.70 -6.44 -8.69
N LEU A 156 -13.44 -6.28 -8.33
CA LEU A 156 -12.43 -5.51 -9.05
C LEU A 156 -11.26 -6.43 -9.42
N ASN A 157 -10.56 -6.12 -10.52
CA ASN A 157 -9.39 -6.88 -10.94
C ASN A 157 -8.12 -6.28 -10.38
N VAL A 158 -7.26 -7.11 -9.78
CA VAL A 158 -5.89 -6.72 -9.44
C VAL A 158 -5.12 -6.53 -10.74
N ASN A 159 -4.49 -5.37 -10.89
CA ASN A 159 -3.81 -4.95 -12.13
C ASN A 159 -2.37 -4.44 -11.92
N GLY A 160 -1.76 -4.79 -10.79
CA GLY A 160 -0.35 -4.58 -10.53
C GLY A 160 0.06 -5.17 -9.19
N ILE A 161 1.37 -5.33 -9.02
CA ILE A 161 1.98 -5.97 -7.86
C ILE A 161 2.97 -4.99 -7.21
N ILE A 162 3.01 -5.01 -5.88
CA ILE A 162 4.01 -4.34 -5.06
C ILE A 162 4.75 -5.40 -4.25
N GLY A 163 6.07 -5.46 -4.38
CA GLY A 163 6.91 -6.35 -3.57
C GLY A 163 7.24 -5.74 -2.22
N ASN A 164 6.91 -6.44 -1.13
CA ASN A 164 7.27 -6.03 0.23
C ASN A 164 7.89 -7.18 1.01
N ALA A 165 9.12 -7.53 0.64
CA ALA A 165 9.93 -8.53 1.32
C ALA A 165 10.40 -7.98 2.67
N ASN A 166 9.59 -8.20 3.71
CA ASN A 166 9.80 -7.57 5.00
C ASN A 166 9.54 -8.52 6.18
N LEU A 167 10.56 -8.63 7.04
CA LEU A 167 10.58 -9.30 8.35
C LEU A 167 10.65 -8.28 9.50
N ILE A 168 10.14 -7.07 9.27
CA ILE A 168 10.11 -5.96 10.22
C ILE A 168 11.53 -5.54 10.58
N ASP A 169 12.06 -5.94 11.73
CA ASP A 169 13.36 -5.54 12.25
C ASP A 169 14.48 -6.42 11.69
N ASP A 170 14.16 -7.69 11.38
CA ASP A 170 15.09 -8.71 10.91
C ASP A 170 15.33 -8.69 9.40
N THR A 171 14.67 -7.78 8.66
CA THR A 171 14.88 -7.63 7.23
C THR A 171 16.32 -7.23 6.92
N VAL A 172 17.02 -8.03 6.12
CA VAL A 172 18.35 -7.76 5.59
C VAL A 172 18.36 -7.55 4.07
N VAL A 173 19.48 -7.10 3.51
CA VAL A 173 19.66 -6.88 2.06
C VAL A 173 19.33 -8.11 1.24
N GLN A 174 19.75 -9.30 1.69
CA GLN A 174 19.49 -10.56 0.99
C GLN A 174 17.99 -10.86 0.88
N ASP A 175 17.19 -10.55 1.91
CA ASP A 175 15.74 -10.73 1.88
C ASP A 175 15.08 -9.88 0.78
N ILE A 176 15.59 -8.66 0.55
CA ILE A 176 15.08 -7.77 -0.51
C ILE A 176 15.36 -8.36 -1.89
N TYR A 177 16.54 -8.94 -2.07
CA TYR A 177 16.93 -9.58 -3.33
C TYR A 177 16.11 -10.84 -3.61
N ASP A 178 16.04 -11.76 -2.64
CA ASP A 178 15.29 -13.01 -2.78
C ASP A 178 13.79 -12.71 -2.96
N GLY A 179 13.31 -11.70 -2.24
CA GLY A 179 11.95 -11.22 -2.36
C GLY A 179 11.65 -10.61 -3.72
N TYR A 180 12.56 -9.82 -4.29
CA TYR A 180 12.44 -9.28 -5.65
C TYR A 180 12.37 -10.42 -6.69
N ASP A 181 13.28 -11.39 -6.62
CA ASP A 181 13.32 -12.51 -7.56
C ASP A 181 12.01 -13.31 -7.53
N PHE A 182 11.46 -13.54 -6.33
CA PHE A 182 10.15 -14.17 -6.14
C PHE A 182 9.02 -13.34 -6.76
N VAL A 183 8.89 -12.05 -6.42
CA VAL A 183 7.76 -11.23 -6.91
C VAL A 183 7.86 -10.93 -8.40
N ASN A 184 9.07 -10.89 -8.97
CA ASN A 184 9.29 -10.76 -10.40
C ASN A 184 8.81 -12.01 -11.15
N THR A 185 9.06 -13.20 -10.58
CA THR A 185 8.51 -14.46 -11.09
C THR A 185 6.98 -14.45 -11.02
N TYR A 186 6.41 -14.06 -9.88
CA TYR A 186 4.97 -13.94 -9.71
C TYR A 186 4.32 -12.95 -10.68
N ALA A 187 4.94 -11.78 -10.91
CA ALA A 187 4.49 -10.79 -11.88
C ALA A 187 4.48 -11.35 -13.31
N THR A 188 5.51 -12.10 -13.68
CA THR A 188 5.62 -12.76 -14.98
C THR A 188 4.51 -13.79 -15.18
N GLU A 189 4.31 -14.69 -14.22
CA GLU A 189 3.28 -15.74 -14.30
C GLU A 189 1.85 -15.19 -14.31
N SER A 190 1.58 -14.19 -13.47
CA SER A 190 0.27 -13.53 -13.39
C SER A 190 0.02 -12.56 -14.54
N ARG A 191 1.04 -12.26 -15.36
CA ARG A 191 1.02 -11.25 -16.43
C ARG A 191 0.58 -9.88 -15.92
N LEU A 192 1.04 -9.53 -14.71
CA LEU A 192 0.80 -8.24 -14.07
C LEU A 192 2.08 -7.44 -14.01
N PRO A 193 2.01 -6.10 -14.10
CA PRO A 193 3.18 -5.27 -13.89
C PRO A 193 3.63 -5.33 -12.42
N LEU A 194 4.93 -5.52 -12.21
CA LEU A 194 5.59 -5.23 -10.94
C LEU A 194 5.82 -3.72 -10.86
N GLU A 195 4.96 -3.00 -10.15
CA GLU A 195 4.96 -1.54 -10.12
C GLU A 195 6.18 -0.98 -9.40
N PHE A 196 6.51 -1.57 -8.25
CA PHE A 196 7.71 -1.28 -7.46
C PHE A 196 7.91 -2.34 -6.39
N ILE A 197 9.11 -2.39 -5.83
CA ILE A 197 9.40 -3.06 -4.57
C ILE A 197 9.61 -2.06 -3.46
N THR A 198 9.75 -2.53 -2.23
CA THR A 198 9.96 -1.70 -1.06
C THR A 198 11.21 -2.15 -0.32
N ALA A 199 11.90 -1.20 0.30
CA ALA A 199 13.03 -1.48 1.17
C ALA A 199 13.04 -0.47 2.31
N ARG A 200 13.48 -0.88 3.50
CA ARG A 200 13.71 0.07 4.60
C ARG A 200 14.70 1.12 4.13
N GLU A 201 14.44 2.41 4.42
CA GLU A 201 15.30 3.51 3.96
C GLU A 201 16.79 3.27 4.29
N SER A 202 17.08 2.75 5.49
CA SER A 202 18.45 2.47 5.94
C SER A 202 19.18 1.40 5.12
N LEU A 203 18.46 0.49 4.45
CA LEU A 203 19.06 -0.57 3.64
C LEU A 203 19.32 -0.13 2.20
N ILE A 204 18.68 0.95 1.72
CA ILE A 204 18.83 1.42 0.34
C ILE A 204 20.28 1.66 -0.07
N PRO A 205 21.15 2.29 0.75
CA PRO A 205 22.55 2.49 0.39
C PRO A 205 23.35 1.18 0.18
N GLU A 206 22.87 0.06 0.72
CA GLU A 206 23.50 -1.25 0.61
C GLU A 206 22.97 -2.07 -0.59
N LEU A 207 21.92 -1.58 -1.26
CA LEU A 207 21.30 -2.24 -2.40
C LEU A 207 21.98 -1.84 -3.72
N ASP A 208 22.29 -2.84 -4.54
CA ASP A 208 22.56 -2.63 -5.97
C ASP A 208 21.22 -2.42 -6.70
N LEU A 209 20.85 -1.15 -6.86
CA LEU A 209 19.60 -0.77 -7.52
C LEU A 209 19.54 -1.19 -9.01
N SER A 210 20.67 -1.51 -9.64
CA SER A 210 20.70 -1.97 -11.04
C SER A 210 20.11 -3.38 -11.22
N ARG A 211 20.02 -4.16 -10.14
CA ARG A 211 19.36 -5.48 -10.13
C ARG A 211 17.84 -5.38 -10.32
N PHE A 212 17.24 -4.24 -10.01
CA PHE A 212 15.80 -4.05 -10.05
C PHE A 212 15.34 -3.42 -11.36
N SER A 213 14.44 -4.10 -12.05
CA SER A 213 13.79 -3.59 -13.27
C SER A 213 12.69 -2.55 -12.97
N CYS A 214 12.28 -2.45 -11.71
CA CYS A 214 11.25 -1.55 -11.22
C CYS A 214 11.81 -0.56 -10.18
N PRO A 215 11.06 0.49 -9.82
CA PRO A 215 11.41 1.38 -8.73
C PRO A 215 11.44 0.67 -7.35
N VAL A 216 12.17 1.28 -6.41
CA VAL A 216 12.21 0.91 -4.99
C VAL A 216 11.59 2.06 -4.20
N LEU A 217 10.53 1.78 -3.44
CA LEU A 217 9.95 2.72 -2.49
C LEU A 217 10.69 2.63 -1.15
N PRO A 218 11.35 3.70 -0.68
CA PRO A 218 11.89 3.76 0.67
C PRO A 218 10.78 3.69 1.72
N ILE A 219 10.95 2.84 2.72
CA ILE A 219 10.03 2.70 3.84
C ILE A 219 10.64 3.31 5.11
N LEU A 220 9.98 4.34 5.62
CA LEU A 220 10.19 4.96 6.92
C LEU A 220 9.05 4.56 7.84
N ARG A 221 9.32 3.63 8.76
CA ARG A 221 8.26 2.98 9.56
C ARG A 221 7.46 3.99 10.39
N GLN A 222 6.17 4.12 10.08
CA GLN A 222 5.22 4.95 10.82
C GLN A 222 4.37 4.13 11.79
N LEU A 223 4.01 2.91 11.39
CA LEU A 223 3.12 2.04 12.16
C LEU A 223 3.95 1.21 13.14
N VAL A 224 4.18 1.78 14.31
CA VAL A 224 4.98 1.16 15.37
C VAL A 224 4.14 0.89 16.61
N PRO A 225 4.50 -0.12 17.43
CA PRO A 225 3.86 -0.30 18.72
C PRO A 225 4.02 0.94 19.62
N PRO A 226 3.12 1.16 20.61
CA PRO A 226 3.12 2.38 21.44
C PRO A 226 4.43 2.68 22.19
N TRP A 227 5.27 1.68 22.41
CA TRP A 227 6.57 1.80 23.09
C TRP A 227 7.75 2.07 22.14
N LYS A 228 7.51 2.18 20.83
CA LYS A 228 8.53 2.55 19.83
C LYS A 228 8.20 3.93 19.26
N THR A 229 9.24 4.67 18.87
CA THR A 229 9.08 5.96 18.19
C THR A 229 9.00 5.75 16.68
N ALA A 230 7.98 6.31 16.04
CA ALA A 230 7.86 6.32 14.58
C ALA A 230 9.01 7.12 13.95
N ALA A 231 9.44 6.73 12.75
CA ALA A 231 10.47 7.46 12.02
C ALA A 231 9.95 8.84 11.56
N THR A 232 10.84 9.82 11.36
CA THR A 232 10.43 11.14 10.83
C THR A 232 10.25 11.09 9.31
N ILE A 233 8.99 11.06 8.84
CA ILE A 233 8.66 11.18 7.41
C ILE A 233 8.79 12.60 6.90
N GLY A 234 8.95 12.74 5.58
CA GLY A 234 8.99 14.05 4.91
C GLY A 234 10.33 14.78 4.93
N SER A 235 11.32 14.29 5.69
CA SER A 235 12.59 14.98 5.94
C SER A 235 13.56 15.08 4.74
N GLY A 236 13.16 14.64 3.54
CA GLY A 236 13.94 14.78 2.31
C GLY A 236 15.37 14.21 2.40
N ARG A 237 15.64 13.30 3.35
CA ARG A 237 17.00 12.85 3.69
C ARG A 237 17.67 11.98 2.64
N LEU A 238 16.94 11.54 1.62
CA LEU A 238 17.54 11.03 0.39
C LEU A 238 18.01 12.20 -0.47
N LYS A 239 19.06 12.89 0.00
CA LYS A 239 20.03 13.49 -0.92
C LYS A 239 20.84 12.32 -1.49
N ILE A 240 20.38 11.77 -2.60
CA ILE A 240 21.21 10.92 -3.49
C ILE A 240 21.48 11.73 -4.75
#